data_AF-A0A820Q6N0-F1
#
_entry.id   AF-A0A820Q6N0-F1
#
_cell.length_a   1.000
_cell.length_b   1.000
_cell.length_c   1.000
_cell.angle_alpha   90.00
_cell.angle_beta   90.00
_cell.angle_gamma   90.00
#
_symmetry.space_group_name_H-M   'P 1'
#
loop_
_entity.id
_entity.type
_entity.pdbx_description
1 polymer ?
#
loop_
_entity_poly.entity_id
_entity_poly.type
_entity_poly.pdbx_seq_one_letter_code
_entity_poly.pdbx_strand_id
1 'polypeptide(L)'
;LPIDMGGGEGKAIYIDTEGSFRPERLLAIAERYGLSGQDVLDNIAYARAYNTDHQIQLLYMATAMMCESRYAVLIVDSATSLFRTDYSGRGELAARQMQLAKFMRMLLRITDEVRLNMI
;
A
#
# COMPACT_ATOMS: atom_id res chain seq x y z
N LEU A 1 -8.27 14.85 1.28
CA LEU A 1 -8.98 15.91 0.53
C LEU A 1 -10.44 15.49 0.31
N PRO A 2 -11.37 16.46 0.36
CA PRO A 2 -12.78 16.35 -0.05
C PRO A 2 -12.99 15.82 -1.48
N ILE A 3 -14.15 15.23 -1.78
CA ILE A 3 -14.48 14.66 -3.10
C ILE A 3 -14.61 15.75 -4.17
N ASP A 4 -15.18 16.91 -3.82
CA ASP A 4 -15.32 18.07 -4.71
C ASP A 4 -13.98 18.69 -5.11
N MET A 5 -12.92 18.46 -4.33
CA MET A 5 -11.53 18.80 -4.66
C MET A 5 -10.75 17.64 -5.31
N GLY A 6 -11.46 16.61 -5.81
CA GLY A 6 -10.84 15.44 -6.45
C GLY A 6 -10.18 14.45 -5.49
N GLY A 7 -10.45 14.57 -4.19
CA GLY A 7 -9.93 13.68 -3.15
C GLY A 7 -10.84 12.48 -2.87
N GLY A 8 -10.34 11.57 -2.03
CA GLY A 8 -11.06 10.36 -1.64
C GLY A 8 -11.85 10.46 -0.34
N GLU A 9 -11.77 11.57 0.41
CA GLU A 9 -12.35 11.73 1.77
C GLU A 9 -12.03 10.61 2.76
N GLY A 10 -10.87 9.97 2.61
CA GLY A 10 -10.48 8.83 3.44
C GLY A 10 -8.98 8.82 3.70
N LYS A 11 -8.59 7.93 4.60
CA LYS A 11 -7.19 7.65 4.94
C LYS A 11 -6.48 6.90 3.80
N ALA A 12 -5.16 6.82 3.85
CA ALA A 12 -4.36 6.00 2.95
C ALA A 12 -3.56 4.95 3.71
N ILE A 13 -3.35 3.78 3.11
CA ILE A 13 -2.39 2.78 3.59
C ILE A 13 -1.23 2.74 2.60
N TYR A 14 0.00 2.74 3.13
CA TYR A 14 1.23 2.63 2.36
C TYR A 14 2.06 1.45 2.87
N ILE A 15 2.19 0.42 2.04
CA ILE A 15 3.08 -0.72 2.28
C ILE A 15 4.35 -0.49 1.47
N ASP A 16 5.45 -0.21 2.15
CA ASP A 16 6.76 0.05 1.56
C ASP A 16 7.65 -1.19 1.65
N THR A 17 8.17 -1.63 0.52
CA THR A 17 9.05 -2.80 0.42
C THR A 17 10.52 -2.40 0.23
N GLU A 18 10.79 -1.15 -0.15
CA GLU A 18 12.12 -0.67 -0.52
C GLU A 18 12.67 0.36 0.49
N GLY A 19 11.84 0.88 1.38
CA GLY A 19 12.19 2.02 2.24
C GLY A 19 12.23 3.31 1.43
N SER A 20 11.37 3.46 0.42
CA SER A 20 11.26 4.63 -0.45
C SER A 20 10.35 5.73 0.12
N PHE A 21 9.52 5.42 1.13
CA PHE A 21 8.58 6.38 1.71
C PHE A 21 9.31 7.54 2.40
N ARG A 22 8.86 8.77 2.11
CA ARG A 22 9.46 10.01 2.61
C ARG A 22 8.35 10.95 3.11
N PRO A 23 8.08 11.01 4.43
CA PRO A 23 6.99 11.83 4.98
C PRO A 23 7.14 13.32 4.66
N GLU A 24 8.37 13.82 4.52
CA GLU A 24 8.65 15.20 4.12
C GLU A 24 8.05 15.56 2.75
N ARG A 25 7.90 14.58 1.84
CA ARG A 25 7.21 14.81 0.56
C ARG A 25 5.73 15.07 0.76
N LEU A 26 5.09 14.44 1.75
CA LEU A 26 3.70 14.69 2.09
C LEU A 26 3.52 16.06 2.74
N LEU A 27 4.44 16.47 3.61
CA LEU A 27 4.43 17.80 4.22
C LEU A 27 4.52 18.91 3.17
N ALA A 28 5.43 18.77 2.20
CA ALA A 28 5.56 19.72 1.10
C ALA A 28 4.30 19.78 0.20
N ILE A 29 3.58 18.66 0.06
CA ILE A 29 2.30 18.62 -0.66
C ILE A 29 1.20 19.29 0.19
N ALA A 30 1.13 18.98 1.49
CA ALA A 30 0.15 19.54 2.41
C ALA A 30 0.20 21.07 2.42
N GLU A 31 1.40 21.64 2.47
CA GLU A 31 1.64 23.09 2.42
C GLU A 31 1.04 23.74 1.15
N ARG A 32 1.21 23.11 -0.02
CA ARG A 32 0.67 23.61 -1.29
C ARG A 32 -0.86 23.65 -1.33
N TYR A 33 -1.52 22.76 -0.60
CA TYR A 33 -2.97 22.70 -0.48
C TYR A 33 -3.50 23.44 0.77
N GLY A 34 -2.63 24.12 1.53
CA GLY A 34 -3.01 24.81 2.76
C GLY A 34 -3.51 23.88 3.87
N LEU A 35 -3.07 22.62 3.87
CA LEU A 35 -3.47 21.61 4.85
C LEU A 35 -2.49 21.56 6.03
N SER A 36 -2.99 21.18 7.20
CA SER A 36 -2.14 20.81 8.34
C SER A 36 -1.31 19.59 7.98
N GLY A 37 0.02 19.74 8.02
CA GLY A 37 0.94 18.63 7.76
C GLY A 37 0.76 17.47 8.75
N GLN A 38 0.46 17.78 10.02
CA GLN A 38 0.21 16.76 11.03
C GLN A 38 -1.04 15.95 10.71
N ASP A 39 -2.14 16.63 10.38
CA ASP A 39 -3.41 15.97 10.04
C ASP A 39 -3.26 15.11 8.78
N VAL A 40 -2.43 15.54 7.82
CA VAL A 40 -2.11 14.73 6.64
C VAL A 40 -1.36 13.46 7.07
N LEU A 41 -0.33 13.56 7.91
CA LEU A 41 0.44 12.40 8.38
C LEU A 41 -0.41 11.44 9.21
N ASP A 42 -1.29 11.93 10.08
CA ASP A 42 -2.19 11.12 10.91
C ASP A 42 -3.20 10.31 10.09
N ASN A 43 -3.44 10.72 8.84
CA ASN A 43 -4.32 10.02 7.90
C ASN A 43 -3.58 8.98 7.03
N ILE A 44 -2.28 8.75 7.25
CA ILE A 44 -1.48 7.75 6.53
C ILE A 44 -1.08 6.62 7.48
N ALA A 45 -1.57 5.42 7.24
CA ALA A 45 -1.05 4.22 7.86
C ALA A 45 0.13 3.70 7.03
N TYR A 46 1.34 3.75 7.59
CA TYR A 46 2.56 3.29 6.94
C TYR A 46 3.09 2.01 7.58
N ALA A 47 3.52 1.05 6.76
CA ALA A 47 4.23 -0.14 7.21
C ALA A 47 5.33 -0.55 6.22
N ARG A 48 6.44 -1.05 6.75
CA ARG A 48 7.55 -1.56 5.93
C ARG A 48 7.54 -3.09 5.89
N ALA A 49 7.45 -3.66 4.69
CA ALA A 49 7.64 -5.08 4.44
C ALA A 49 9.13 -5.42 4.32
N TYR A 50 9.55 -6.58 4.83
CA TYR A 50 10.96 -7.00 4.83
C TYR A 50 11.24 -8.27 4.02
N ASN A 51 10.20 -9.03 3.69
CA ASN A 51 10.22 -10.24 2.85
C ASN A 51 8.79 -10.52 2.33
N THR A 52 8.62 -11.51 1.45
CA THR A 52 7.32 -11.78 0.83
C THR A 52 6.25 -12.20 1.82
N ASP A 53 6.61 -12.94 2.88
CA ASP A 53 5.65 -13.38 3.90
C ASP A 53 5.13 -12.20 4.72
N HIS A 54 6.03 -11.29 5.12
CA HIS A 54 5.66 -10.07 5.83
C HIS A 54 4.79 -9.16 4.95
N GLN A 55 5.09 -9.06 3.65
CA GLN A 55 4.27 -8.30 2.70
C GLN A 55 2.83 -8.83 2.63
N ILE A 56 2.64 -10.15 2.66
CA ILE A 56 1.32 -10.79 2.70
C ILE A 56 0.61 -10.54 4.04
N GLN A 57 1.32 -10.65 5.16
CA GLN A 57 0.77 -10.36 6.49
C GLN A 57 0.28 -8.90 6.60
N LEU A 58 1.07 -7.94 6.12
CA LEU A 58 0.69 -6.53 6.09
C LEU A 58 -0.56 -6.29 5.23
N LEU A 59 -0.74 -7.04 4.15
CA LEU A 59 -1.94 -6.95 3.32
C LEU A 59 -3.20 -7.43 4.08
N TYR A 60 -3.10 -8.50 4.87
CA TYR A 60 -4.21 -8.93 5.74
C TYR A 60 -4.53 -7.90 6.82
N MET A 61 -3.50 -7.33 7.46
CA MET A 61 -3.70 -6.26 8.45
C MET A 61 -4.35 -5.03 7.82
N ALA A 62 -3.88 -4.60 6.64
CA ALA A 62 -4.47 -3.51 5.89
C ALA A 62 -5.95 -3.75 5.59
N THR A 63 -6.29 -4.98 5.15
CA THR A 63 -7.69 -5.37 4.89
C THR A 63 -8.54 -5.28 6.16
N ALA A 64 -8.03 -5.73 7.31
CA ALA A 64 -8.75 -5.60 8.58
C ALA A 64 -8.97 -4.12 8.97
N MET A 65 -7.94 -3.27 8.82
CA MET A 65 -8.06 -1.83 9.07
C MET A 65 -9.10 -1.16 8.17
N MET A 66 -9.23 -1.62 6.91
CA MET A 66 -10.25 -1.13 5.98
C MET A 66 -11.68 -1.51 6.38
N CYS A 67 -11.86 -2.61 7.12
CA CYS A 67 -13.18 -2.98 7.66
C CYS A 67 -13.61 -2.07 8.83
N GLU A 68 -12.65 -1.51 9.57
CA GLU A 68 -12.91 -0.70 10.76
C GLU A 68 -13.00 0.80 10.47
N SER A 69 -12.39 1.27 9.38
CA SER A 69 -12.29 2.69 9.06
C SER A 69 -12.25 2.93 7.55
N ARG A 70 -12.70 4.11 7.14
CA ARG A 70 -12.72 4.49 5.72
C ARG A 70 -11.32 4.83 5.22
N TYR A 71 -10.77 3.94 4.41
CA TYR A 71 -9.61 4.21 3.58
C TYR A 71 -10.07 4.49 2.15
N ALA A 72 -9.36 5.37 1.45
CA ALA A 72 -9.64 5.70 0.06
C ALA A 72 -8.62 5.08 -0.91
N VAL A 73 -7.44 4.71 -0.42
CA VAL A 73 -6.35 4.16 -1.24
C VAL A 73 -5.42 3.25 -0.44
N LEU A 74 -4.93 2.21 -1.10
CA LEU A 74 -3.86 1.32 -0.64
C LEU A 74 -2.76 1.32 -1.70
N ILE A 75 -1.55 1.62 -1.26
CA ILE A 75 -0.35 1.70 -2.09
C ILE A 75 0.60 0.59 -1.67
N VAL A 76 1.13 -0.16 -2.63
CA VAL A 76 2.18 -1.18 -2.38
C VAL A 76 3.41 -0.87 -3.23
N ASP A 77 4.41 -0.23 -2.62
CA ASP A 77 5.62 0.25 -3.32
C ASP A 77 6.88 -0.54 -2.94
N SER A 78 7.46 -1.39 -3.79
CA SER A 78 6.88 -1.94 -5.02
C SER A 78 6.41 -3.38 -4.81
N ALA A 79 5.24 -3.71 -5.37
CA ALA A 79 4.60 -5.02 -5.21
C ALA A 79 5.50 -6.23 -5.56
N THR A 80 6.49 -6.05 -6.45
CA THR A 80 7.32 -7.15 -6.98
C THR A 80 8.73 -7.22 -6.37
N SER A 81 9.19 -6.20 -5.64
CA SER A 81 10.59 -6.11 -5.22
C SER A 81 11.03 -7.30 -4.38
N LEU A 82 10.29 -7.59 -3.30
CA LEU A 82 10.62 -8.69 -2.38
C LEU A 82 10.53 -10.06 -3.06
N PHE A 83 9.57 -10.26 -3.96
CA PHE A 83 9.47 -11.50 -4.74
C PHE A 83 10.69 -11.73 -5.65
N ARG A 84 11.34 -10.69 -6.14
CA ARG A 84 12.57 -10.85 -6.94
C ARG A 84 13.77 -11.20 -6.07
N THR A 85 13.83 -10.66 -4.86
CA THR A 85 14.91 -10.89 -3.90
C THR A 85 14.82 -12.29 -3.28
N ASP A 86 13.64 -12.68 -2.81
CA ASP A 86 13.41 -13.94 -2.11
C ASP A 86 13.49 -15.15 -3.07
N TYR A 87 13.19 -14.93 -4.36
CA TYR A 87 13.23 -15.95 -5.42
C TYR A 87 14.23 -15.56 -6.53
N SER A 88 15.52 -15.55 -6.16
CA SER A 88 16.62 -15.08 -7.02
C SER A 88 17.26 -16.17 -7.91
N GLY A 89 17.06 -17.44 -7.60
CA GLY A 89 17.65 -18.57 -8.35
C GLY A 89 16.97 -18.84 -9.71
N ARG A 90 17.73 -19.36 -10.70
CA ARG A 90 17.15 -19.70 -12.04
C ARG A 90 16.06 -20.76 -11.97
N GLY A 91 16.14 -21.70 -11.02
CA GLY A 91 15.10 -22.72 -10.77
C GLY A 91 13.84 -22.16 -10.10
N GLU A 92 13.90 -20.96 -9.52
CA GLU A 92 12.83 -20.36 -8.72
C GLU A 92 11.87 -19.52 -9.56
N LEU A 93 12.10 -19.36 -10.87
CA LEU A 93 11.29 -18.50 -11.72
C LEU A 93 9.80 -18.92 -11.68
N ALA A 94 9.52 -20.22 -11.78
CA ALA A 94 8.15 -20.73 -11.75
C ALA A 94 7.49 -20.49 -10.37
N ALA A 95 8.21 -20.75 -9.28
CA ALA A 95 7.74 -20.52 -7.92
C ALA A 95 7.43 -19.02 -7.68
N ARG A 96 8.35 -18.14 -8.10
CA ARG A 96 8.16 -16.69 -8.05
C ARG A 96 6.91 -16.25 -8.79
N GLN A 97 6.73 -16.70 -10.03
CA GLN A 97 5.56 -16.33 -10.84
C GLN A 97 4.26 -16.83 -10.20
N MET A 98 4.26 -18.05 -9.65
CA MET A 98 3.09 -18.59 -8.95
C MET A 98 2.74 -17.77 -7.71
N GLN A 99 3.73 -17.41 -6.89
CA GLN A 99 3.49 -16.66 -5.64
C GLN A 99 3.11 -15.21 -5.91
N LEU A 100 3.80 -14.55 -6.84
CA LEU A 100 3.41 -13.21 -7.28
C LEU A 100 1.99 -13.20 -7.85
N ALA A 101 1.62 -14.19 -8.68
CA ALA A 101 0.26 -14.29 -9.20
C ALA A 101 -0.80 -14.49 -8.10
N LYS A 102 -0.48 -15.23 -7.03
CA LYS A 102 -1.36 -15.33 -5.86
C LYS A 102 -1.50 -13.98 -5.16
N PHE A 103 -0.39 -13.26 -4.97
CA PHE A 103 -0.40 -11.93 -4.39
C PHE A 103 -1.25 -10.93 -5.18
N MET A 104 -1.07 -10.87 -6.51
CA MET A 104 -1.88 -9.99 -7.36
C MET A 104 -3.37 -10.34 -7.34
N ARG A 105 -3.73 -11.63 -7.23
CA ARG A 105 -5.13 -12.04 -7.06
C ARG A 105 -5.71 -11.62 -5.70
N MET A 106 -4.90 -11.63 -4.63
CA MET A 106 -5.33 -11.10 -3.33
C MET A 106 -5.61 -9.60 -3.41
N LEU A 107 -4.74 -8.83 -4.08
CA LEU A 107 -4.95 -7.40 -4.31
C LEU A 107 -6.26 -7.13 -5.05
N LEU A 108 -6.50 -7.82 -6.17
CA LEU A 108 -7.74 -7.69 -6.95
C LEU A 108 -8.99 -8.05 -6.13
N ARG A 109 -8.90 -9.10 -5.30
CA ARG A 109 -10.01 -9.49 -4.44
C ARG A 109 -10.34 -8.41 -3.41
N ILE A 110 -9.32 -7.79 -2.81
CA ILE A 110 -9.51 -6.70 -1.85
C ILE A 110 -10.14 -5.48 -2.54
N THR A 111 -9.72 -5.13 -3.76
CA THR A 111 -10.35 -4.03 -4.50
C THR A 111 -11.83 -4.28 -4.76
N ASP A 112 -12.21 -5.51 -5.08
CA ASP A 112 -13.60 -5.88 -5.34
C ASP A 112 -14.45 -5.87 -4.05
N GLU A 113 -13.90 -6.38 -2.94
CA GLU A 113 -14.60 -6.46 -1.65
C GLU A 113 -14.77 -5.08 -0.99
N VAL A 114 -13.75 -4.23 -1.04
CA VAL A 114 -13.72 -2.94 -0.32
C VAL A 114 -14.11 -1.75 -1.23
N ARG A 115 -14.24 -1.95 -2.55
CA ARG A 115 -14.48 -0.89 -3.56
C ARG A 115 -13.48 0.27 -3.43
N LEU A 116 -12.20 -0.08 -3.40
CA LEU A 116 -11.10 0.84 -3.11
C LEU A 116 -10.16 0.96 -4.32
N ASN A 117 -9.52 2.13 -4.45
CA ASN A 117 -8.47 2.34 -5.45
C ASN A 117 -7.14 1.76 -4.95
N MET A 118 -6.48 0.92 -5.75
CA MET A 118 -5.12 0.43 -5.49
C MET A 118 -4.13 1.01 -6.49
N ILE A 119 -2.92 1.31 -6.00
CA ILE A 119 -1.79 1.84 -6.80
C ILE A 119 -0.54 0.99 -6.57
#